data_AF-A0A2E7XAX0-F1
#
_entry.id   AF-A0A2E7XAX0-F1
#
_cell.length_a   1.000
_cell.length_b   1.000
_cell.length_c   1.000
_cell.angle_alpha   90.00
_cell.angle_beta   90.00
_cell.angle_gamma   90.00
#
_symmetry.space_group_name_H-M   'P 1'
#
loop_
_entity.id
_entity.type
_entity.pdbx_description
1 polymer ?
#
loop_
_entity_poly.entity_id
_entity_poly.type
_entity_poly.pdbx_seq_one_letter_code
_entity_poly.pdbx_strand_id
1 'polypeptide(L)'
;MADGLVLDQTLYVTPEYSPPSGKGAPSDAELSSVVGQLDALLDRIGELLDGGPDGERTDDTAGLLEVERHLLGARRELGRTRRRLG
;
A
#
# COMPACT_ATOMS: atom_id res chain seq x y z
N MET A 1 -0.65 39.56 58.15
CA MET A 1 -1.26 40.06 56.90
C MET A 1 -0.61 39.24 55.79
N ALA A 2 -1.24 38.14 55.36
CA ALA A 2 -2.22 38.08 54.24
C ALA A 2 -1.51 38.51 52.94
N ASP A 3 -1.43 37.76 51.84
CA ASP A 3 -2.17 36.65 51.25
C ASP A 3 -1.15 35.88 50.36
N GLY A 4 -1.20 34.56 50.16
CA GLY A 4 -2.26 33.91 49.41
C GLY A 4 -2.00 34.01 47.89
N LEU A 5 -1.24 33.06 47.32
CA LEU A 5 -1.55 32.53 45.99
C LEU A 5 -1.02 31.09 45.85
N VAL A 6 -1.92 30.17 46.16
CA VAL A 6 -1.93 28.78 45.68
C VAL A 6 -2.37 28.81 44.21
N LEU A 7 -2.06 27.73 43.48
CA LEU A 7 -2.45 27.37 42.11
C LEU A 7 -1.41 27.81 41.07
N ASP A 8 -0.87 26.97 40.19
CA ASP A 8 -1.41 25.73 39.63
C ASP A 8 -0.24 24.90 39.07
N GLN A 9 0.07 23.76 39.70
CA GLN A 9 0.90 22.74 39.05
C GLN A 9 0.00 22.00 38.06
N THR A 10 -0.25 22.63 36.91
CA THR A 10 -0.65 21.92 35.71
C THR A 10 0.55 21.06 35.32
N LEU A 11 0.63 19.88 35.93
CA LEU A 11 1.31 18.73 35.35
C LEU A 11 0.81 18.66 33.92
N TYR A 12 1.63 19.12 32.98
CA TYR A 12 1.52 18.70 31.60
C TYR A 12 1.71 17.18 31.66
N VAL A 13 0.59 16.47 31.80
CA VAL A 13 0.43 15.15 31.24
C VAL A 13 0.73 15.40 29.77
N THR A 14 1.99 15.21 29.40
CA THR A 14 2.27 14.87 28.02
C THR A 14 1.34 13.68 27.77
N PRO A 15 0.37 13.78 26.84
CA PRO A 15 -0.23 12.55 26.39
C PRO A 15 0.98 11.70 26.00
N GLU A 16 1.14 10.53 26.63
CA GLU A 16 2.02 9.54 26.06
C GLU A 16 1.61 9.50 24.60
N TYR A 17 2.48 10.03 23.73
CA TYR A 17 2.34 9.81 22.32
C TYR A 17 2.60 8.32 22.18
N SER A 18 1.56 7.53 22.42
CA SER A 18 1.43 6.22 21.87
C SER A 18 1.30 6.50 20.38
N PRO A 19 2.36 6.32 19.57
CA PRO A 19 2.17 6.33 18.12
C PRO A 19 0.98 5.41 17.85
N PRO A 20 -0.02 5.84 17.07
CA PRO A 20 -1.19 5.01 16.79
C PRO A 20 -0.65 3.69 16.30
N SER A 21 -0.72 2.60 17.09
CA SER A 21 0.06 1.37 16.91
C SER A 21 0.30 1.14 15.43
N GLY A 22 1.43 1.68 14.96
CA GLY A 22 1.62 1.87 13.54
C GLY A 22 1.66 0.46 13.02
N LYS A 23 0.87 0.13 11.99
CA LYS A 23 1.14 -1.12 11.27
C LYS A 23 2.65 -1.15 11.08
N GLY A 24 3.31 -2.12 11.72
CA GLY A 24 4.77 -2.22 11.69
C GLY A 24 5.23 -2.29 10.23
N ALA A 25 6.54 -2.28 10.01
CA ALA A 25 7.03 -2.62 8.67
C ALA A 25 6.29 -3.87 8.16
N PRO A 26 5.74 -3.84 6.93
CA PRO A 26 4.91 -4.92 6.42
C PRO A 26 5.71 -6.23 6.49
N SER A 27 5.07 -7.29 6.98
CA SER A 27 5.71 -8.59 7.09
C SER A 27 5.97 -9.18 5.70
N ASP A 28 6.97 -10.06 5.60
CA ASP A 28 7.26 -10.78 4.35
C ASP A 28 6.03 -11.57 3.84
N ALA A 29 5.25 -12.15 4.77
CA ALA A 29 4.02 -12.86 4.46
C ALA A 29 2.95 -11.95 3.84
N GLU A 30 2.72 -10.75 4.39
CA GLU A 30 1.80 -9.77 3.82
C GLU A 30 2.26 -9.33 2.41
N LEU A 31 3.55 -9.05 2.24
CA LEU A 31 4.10 -8.68 0.94
C LEU A 31 4.01 -9.83 -0.07
N SER A 32 4.22 -11.08 0.36
CA SER A 32 4.04 -12.26 -0.49
C SER A 32 2.58 -12.44 -0.92
N SER A 33 1.63 -12.20 -0.02
CA SER A 33 0.19 -12.24 -0.33
C SER A 33 -0.17 -11.21 -1.41
N VAL A 34 0.29 -9.96 -1.25
CA VAL A 34 0.06 -8.90 -2.25
C VAL A 34 0.67 -9.24 -3.60
N VAL A 35 1.88 -9.82 -3.64
CA VAL A 35 2.49 -10.29 -4.90
C VAL A 35 1.62 -11.35 -5.58
N GLY A 36 1.09 -12.33 -4.84
CA GLY A 36 0.19 -13.33 -5.40
C GLY A 36 -1.11 -12.74 -5.95
N GLN A 37 -1.66 -11.72 -5.28
CA GLN A 37 -2.84 -11.01 -5.78
C GLN A 37 -2.55 -10.23 -7.07
N LEU A 38 -1.36 -9.63 -7.19
CA LEU A 38 -0.93 -8.97 -8.43
C LEU A 38 -0.75 -9.98 -9.57
N ASP A 39 -0.21 -11.16 -9.29
CA ASP A 39 -0.04 -12.21 -10.29
C ASP A 39 -1.40 -12.69 -10.83
N ALA A 40 -2.35 -12.97 -9.96
CA ALA A 40 -3.70 -13.35 -10.37
C ALA A 40 -4.43 -12.24 -11.16
N LEU A 41 -4.19 -10.97 -10.81
CA LEU A 41 -4.77 -9.83 -11.54
C LEU A 41 -4.16 -9.68 -12.93
N LEU A 42 -2.84 -9.86 -13.06
CA LEU A 42 -2.14 -9.84 -14.35
C LEU A 42 -2.66 -10.93 -15.28
N ASP A 43 -2.84 -12.14 -14.78
CA ASP A 43 -3.39 -13.26 -15.57
C ASP A 43 -4.79 -12.93 -16.10
N ARG A 44 -5.66 -12.38 -15.25
CA ARG A 44 -7.01 -11.96 -15.65
C ARG A 44 -7.00 -10.85 -16.70
N ILE A 45 -6.07 -9.90 -16.62
CA ILE A 45 -5.92 -8.85 -17.63
C ILE A 45 -5.44 -9.45 -18.95
N GLY A 46 -4.51 -10.42 -18.91
CA GLY A 46 -4.09 -11.18 -20.09
C GLY A 46 -5.27 -11.85 -20.78
N GLU A 47 -6.13 -12.54 -20.03
CA GLU A 47 -7.35 -13.16 -20.59
C GLU A 47 -8.30 -12.14 -21.25
N LEU A 48 -8.45 -10.95 -20.67
CA LEU A 48 -9.27 -9.87 -21.25
C LEU A 48 -8.67 -9.32 -22.54
N LEU A 49 -7.33 -9.25 -22.63
CA LEU A 49 -6.61 -8.81 -23.82
C LEU A 49 -6.69 -9.86 -24.95
N ASP A 50 -6.63 -11.15 -24.60
CA ASP A 50 -6.72 -12.27 -25.54
C ASP A 50 -8.16 -12.52 -26.03
N GLY A 51 -9.17 -12.22 -25.21
CA GLY A 51 -10.59 -12.47 -25.49
C GLY A 51 -11.34 -11.35 -26.22
N GLY A 52 -10.67 -10.27 -26.62
CA GLY A 52 -11.29 -9.19 -27.38
C GLY A 52 -11.76 -9.66 -28.77
N PRO A 53 -12.92 -9.19 -29.29
CA PRO A 53 -13.38 -9.58 -30.62
C PRO A 53 -12.29 -9.26 -31.66
N ASP A 54 -11.90 -10.28 -32.43
CA ASP A 54 -10.83 -10.26 -33.43
C ASP A 54 -10.85 -8.97 -34.26
N GLY A 55 -9.98 -8.02 -33.91
CA GLY A 55 -9.62 -6.90 -34.77
C GLY A 55 -10.02 -5.50 -34.31
N GLU A 56 -10.83 -5.32 -33.28
CA GLU A 56 -11.13 -3.98 -32.76
C GLU A 56 -10.21 -3.65 -31.58
N ARG A 57 -8.99 -3.21 -31.89
CA ARG A 57 -8.12 -2.53 -30.91
C ARG A 57 -8.76 -1.18 -30.57
N THR A 58 -9.72 -1.19 -29.67
CA THR A 58 -10.34 0.02 -29.14
C THR A 58 -9.39 0.71 -28.16
N ASP A 59 -9.67 1.97 -27.83
CA ASP A 59 -8.96 2.69 -26.76
C ASP A 59 -8.96 1.91 -25.42
N ASP A 60 -9.95 1.03 -25.22
CA ASP A 60 -10.02 0.14 -24.05
C ASP A 60 -8.88 -0.89 -24.00
N THR A 61 -8.46 -1.43 -25.16
CA THR A 61 -7.29 -2.33 -25.24
C THR A 61 -6.01 -1.59 -24.86
N ALA A 62 -5.86 -0.34 -25.31
CA ALA A 62 -4.71 0.49 -24.96
C ALA A 62 -4.67 0.77 -23.45
N GLY A 63 -5.83 1.07 -22.84
CA GLY A 63 -5.97 1.22 -21.40
C GLY A 63 -5.60 -0.04 -20.62
N LEU A 64 -6.05 -1.22 -21.06
CA LEU A 64 -5.71 -2.49 -20.40
C LEU A 64 -4.22 -2.82 -20.47
N LEU A 65 -3.57 -2.59 -21.61
CA LEU A 65 -2.11 -2.74 -21.76
C LEU A 65 -1.34 -1.79 -20.85
N GLU A 66 -1.83 -0.55 -20.68
CA GLU A 66 -1.22 0.38 -19.75
C GLU A 66 -1.38 -0.09 -18.29
N VAL A 67 -2.54 -0.61 -17.91
CA VAL A 67 -2.76 -1.21 -16.58
C VAL A 67 -1.81 -2.38 -16.36
N GLU A 68 -1.69 -3.31 -17.31
CA GLU A 68 -0.75 -4.43 -17.23
C GLU A 68 0.68 -3.96 -16.97
N ARG A 69 1.15 -2.96 -17.74
CA ARG A 69 2.48 -2.37 -17.57
C ARG A 69 2.69 -1.81 -16.17
N HIS A 70 1.70 -1.10 -15.61
CA HIS A 70 1.79 -0.54 -14.26
C HIS A 70 1.85 -1.63 -13.20
N LEU A 71 1.04 -2.69 -13.33
CA LEU A 71 1.02 -3.82 -12.40
C LEU A 71 2.34 -4.60 -12.43
N LEU A 72 2.92 -4.83 -13.61
CA LEU A 72 4.26 -5.41 -13.74
C LEU A 72 5.32 -4.55 -13.05
N GLY A 73 5.21 -3.23 -13.15
CA GLY A 73 6.08 -2.28 -12.43
C GLY A 73 5.94 -2.38 -10.91
N ALA A 74 4.70 -2.35 -10.42
CA ALA A 74 4.39 -2.46 -8.99
C ALA A 74 4.90 -3.79 -8.41
N ARG A 75 4.69 -4.90 -9.12
CA ARG A 75 5.18 -6.22 -8.74
C ARG A 75 6.70 -6.26 -8.61
N ARG A 76 7.43 -5.66 -9.56
CA ARG A 76 8.90 -5.58 -9.50
C ARG A 76 9.39 -4.75 -8.32
N GLU A 77 8.72 -3.62 -8.02
CA GLU A 77 9.05 -2.80 -6.85
C GLU A 77 8.79 -3.55 -5.55
N LEU A 78 7.64 -4.21 -5.41
CA LEU A 78 7.33 -5.05 -4.26
C LEU A 78 8.36 -6.15 -4.06
N GLY A 79 8.78 -6.83 -5.13
CA GLY A 79 9.87 -7.81 -5.07
C GLY A 79 11.21 -7.21 -4.61
N ARG A 80 11.51 -5.96 -5.00
CA ARG A 80 12.71 -5.23 -4.51
C ARG A 80 12.58 -4.87 -3.03
N THR A 81 11.43 -4.38 -2.59
CA THR A 81 11.14 -4.07 -1.18
C THR A 81 11.27 -5.32 -0.30
N ARG A 82 10.70 -6.45 -0.75
CA ARG A 82 10.77 -7.71 -0.02
C ARG A 82 12.20 -8.20 0.20
N ARG A 83 13.06 -8.08 -0.83
CA ARG A 83 14.51 -8.37 -0.74
C ARG A 83 15.30 -7.40 0.15
N ARG A 84 14.77 -6.22 0.47
CA ARG A 84 15.41 -5.27 1.39
C ARG A 84 15.00 -5.50 2.85
N LEU A 85 13.91 -6.25 3.08
CA LEU A 85 13.37 -6.53 4.41
C LEU A 85 13.84 -7.87 4.98
N GLY A 86 14.20 -8.82 4.12
CA GLY A 86 14.89 -10.07 4.49
C GLY A 86 16.40 -9.94 4.37
#